data_AF-A0A7C1NPA5-F1
#
_entry.id   AF-A0A7C1NPA5-F1
#
_cell.length_a   1.000
_cell.length_b   1.000
_cell.length_c   1.000
_cell.angle_alpha   90.00
_cell.angle_beta   90.00
_cell.angle_gamma   90.00
#
_symmetry.space_group_name_H-M   'P 1'
#
loop_
_entity.id
_entity.type
_entity.pdbx_description
1 polymer ?
#
loop_
_entity_poly.entity_id
_entity_poly.type
_entity_poly.pdbx_seq_one_letter_code
_entity_poly.pdbx_strand_id
1 'polypeptide(L)'
;MRVMRLIVALYAGFLFGGSMLFFWGHSGIYSYNKLVNYRNSLEANMKDLEQINQQLLNDIDALGSNPEIVTLQARELGFFKDDEQVIRIENYSAGRNIHKVGRLIYKAESKATRDILVKISALFLPLLFYLFSHLVLKGNADKHR
;
A
#
# COMPACT_ATOMS: atom_id res chain seq x y z
N MET A 1 15.82 18.91 -45.08
CA MET A 1 15.83 17.99 -43.92
C MET A 1 14.98 18.45 -42.71
N ARG A 2 14.08 19.44 -42.83
CA ARG A 2 13.26 19.90 -41.67
C ARG A 2 12.13 18.92 -41.32
N VAL A 3 11.49 18.35 -42.34
CA VAL A 3 10.39 17.37 -42.17
C VAL A 3 10.88 16.09 -41.49
N MET A 4 12.05 15.58 -41.87
CA MET A 4 12.63 14.37 -41.26
C MET A 4 12.88 14.54 -39.74
N ARG A 5 13.29 15.74 -39.30
CA ARG A 5 13.49 16.03 -37.87
C ARG A 5 12.18 16.09 -37.10
N LEU A 6 11.11 16.63 -37.71
CA LEU A 6 9.78 16.61 -37.12
C LEU A 6 9.30 15.17 -36.91
N ILE A 7 9.46 14.31 -37.92
CA ILE A 7 9.05 12.90 -37.83
C ILE A 7 9.80 12.18 -36.71
N VAL A 8 11.13 12.36 -36.62
CA VAL A 8 11.95 11.75 -35.56
C VAL A 8 11.56 12.26 -34.18
N ALA A 9 11.34 13.57 -34.01
CA ALA A 9 10.91 14.13 -32.72
C ALA A 9 9.53 13.60 -32.29
N LEU A 10 8.61 13.45 -33.24
CA LEU A 10 7.26 12.95 -32.99
C LEU A 10 7.29 11.47 -32.59
N TYR A 11 8.08 10.64 -33.28
CA TYR A 11 8.29 9.24 -32.92
C TYR A 11 8.98 9.08 -31.56
N ALA A 12 9.99 9.90 -31.26
CA ALA A 12 10.67 9.87 -29.97
C ALA A 12 9.72 10.24 -28.82
N GLY A 13 8.88 11.27 -29.01
CA GLY A 13 7.85 11.64 -28.03
C GLY A 13 6.81 10.55 -27.82
N PHE A 14 6.36 9.91 -28.91
CA PHE A 14 5.41 8.80 -28.84
C PHE A 14 5.98 7.60 -28.08
N LEU A 15 7.20 7.16 -28.41
CA LEU A 15 7.86 6.04 -27.72
C LEU A 15 8.11 6.34 -26.24
N PHE A 16 8.56 7.56 -25.93
CA PHE A 16 8.81 7.97 -24.55
C PHE A 16 7.52 8.04 -23.74
N GLY A 17 6.49 8.71 -24.26
CA GLY A 17 5.18 8.81 -23.60
C GLY A 17 4.51 7.46 -23.42
N GLY A 18 4.57 6.60 -24.45
CA GLY A 18 4.05 5.23 -24.39
C GLY A 18 4.76 4.38 -23.34
N SER A 19 6.09 4.44 -23.29
CA SER A 19 6.87 3.73 -22.26
C SER A 19 6.52 4.23 -20.86
N MET A 20 6.41 5.55 -20.68
CA MET A 20 6.10 6.13 -19.38
C MET A 20 4.69 5.78 -18.91
N LEU A 21 3.70 5.73 -19.82
CA LEU A 21 2.36 5.22 -19.53
C LEU A 21 2.35 3.73 -19.20
N PHE A 22 3.19 2.93 -19.87
CA PHE A 22 3.28 1.50 -19.60
C PHE A 22 3.85 1.20 -18.21
N PHE A 23 4.86 1.95 -17.76
CA PHE A 23 5.45 1.76 -16.42
C PHE A 23 4.63 2.44 -15.30
N TRP A 24 4.17 3.68 -15.52
CA TRP A 24 3.57 4.53 -14.47
C TRP A 24 2.09 4.86 -14.66
N GLY A 25 1.47 4.41 -15.74
CA GLY A 25 0.05 4.64 -15.98
C GLY A 25 -0.85 3.89 -15.01
N HIS A 26 -2.13 4.24 -15.02
CA HIS A 26 -3.14 3.63 -14.16
C HIS A 26 -3.23 2.09 -14.30
N SER A 27 -3.02 1.55 -15.50
CA SER A 27 -2.95 0.11 -15.76
C SER A 27 -1.52 -0.43 -15.91
N GLY A 28 -0.51 0.38 -15.57
CA GLY A 28 0.88 0.01 -15.71
C GLY A 28 1.38 -0.96 -14.63
N ILE A 29 2.61 -1.43 -14.81
CA ILE A 29 3.26 -2.41 -13.92
C ILE A 29 3.25 -1.96 -12.45
N TYR A 30 3.49 -0.67 -12.19
CA TYR A 30 3.49 -0.14 -10.82
C TYR A 30 2.11 -0.29 -10.14
N SER A 31 1.04 0.05 -10.85
CA SER A 31 -0.33 -0.04 -10.34
C SER A 31 -0.76 -1.49 -10.16
N TYR A 32 -0.34 -2.37 -11.08
CA TYR A 32 -0.54 -3.81 -10.96
C TYR A 32 0.16 -4.38 -9.71
N ASN A 33 1.43 -4.06 -9.49
CA ASN A 33 2.17 -4.52 -8.31
C ASN A 33 1.54 -4.01 -7.01
N LYS A 34 1.05 -2.76 -6.99
CA LYS A 34 0.30 -2.23 -5.84
C LYS A 34 -0.97 -3.05 -5.57
N LEU A 35 -1.69 -3.45 -6.62
CA LEU A 35 -2.89 -4.28 -6.49
C LEU A 35 -2.57 -5.69 -5.99
N VAL A 36 -1.51 -6.31 -6.50
CA VAL A 36 -1.05 -7.63 -6.03
C VAL A 36 -0.65 -7.57 -4.57
N ASN A 37 0.13 -6.56 -4.15
CA ASN A 37 0.51 -6.38 -2.75
C ASN A 37 -0.70 -6.17 -1.84
N TYR A 38 -1.70 -5.42 -2.31
CA TYR A 38 -2.96 -5.24 -1.58
C TYR A 38 -3.73 -6.55 -1.43
N ARG A 39 -3.84 -7.34 -2.50
CA ARG A 39 -4.43 -8.69 -2.46
C ARG A 39 -3.71 -9.59 -1.45
N ASN A 40 -2.38 -9.62 -1.48
CA ASN A 40 -1.58 -10.45 -0.58
C ASN A 40 -1.77 -10.03 0.89
N SER A 41 -1.92 -8.73 1.14
CA SER A 41 -2.18 -8.20 2.48
C SER A 41 -3.58 -8.57 3.00
N LEU A 42 -4.58 -8.58 2.11
CA LEU A 42 -5.93 -9.06 2.42
C LEU A 42 -5.94 -10.56 2.75
N GLU A 43 -5.24 -11.36 1.95
CA GLU A 43 -5.13 -12.80 2.17
C GLU A 43 -4.44 -13.12 3.50
N ALA A 44 -3.34 -12.43 3.81
CA ALA A 44 -2.68 -12.56 5.12
C ALA A 44 -3.60 -12.16 6.28
N ASN A 45 -4.34 -11.04 6.14
CA ASN A 45 -5.27 -10.59 7.17
C ASN A 45 -6.42 -11.59 7.40
N MET A 46 -6.93 -12.20 6.33
CA MET A 46 -7.97 -13.21 6.42
C MET A 46 -7.47 -14.47 7.16
N LYS A 47 -6.25 -14.90 6.87
CA LYS A 47 -5.60 -16.01 7.58
C LYS A 47 -5.39 -15.71 9.06
N ASP A 48 -4.94 -14.50 9.40
CA ASP A 48 -4.81 -14.05 10.80
C ASP A 48 -6.17 -14.08 11.51
N LEU A 49 -7.23 -13.62 10.83
CA LEU A 49 -8.59 -13.62 11.38
C LEU A 49 -9.12 -15.04 11.62
N GLU A 50 -8.84 -15.97 10.70
CA GLU A 50 -9.21 -17.37 10.84
C GLU A 50 -8.50 -18.01 12.04
N GLN A 51 -7.21 -17.73 12.22
CA GLN A 51 -6.45 -18.20 13.38
C GLN A 51 -7.00 -17.63 14.69
N ILE A 52 -7.31 -16.32 14.74
CA ILE A 52 -7.94 -15.69 15.91
C ILE A 52 -9.29 -16.35 16.21
N ASN A 53 -10.11 -16.60 15.18
CA ASN A 53 -11.41 -17.24 15.35
C ASN A 53 -11.29 -18.66 15.88
N GLN A 54 -10.35 -19.46 15.36
CA GLN A 54 -10.08 -20.81 15.88
C GLN A 54 -9.64 -20.77 17.35
N GLN A 55 -8.78 -19.81 17.71
CA GLN A 55 -8.34 -19.65 19.09
C GLN A 55 -9.50 -19.27 20.02
N LEU A 56 -10.35 -18.33 19.60
CA LEU A 56 -11.54 -17.94 20.37
C LEU A 56 -12.54 -19.09 20.52
N LEU A 57 -12.73 -19.93 19.50
CA LEU A 57 -13.58 -21.11 19.60
C LEU A 57 -13.02 -22.12 20.61
N ASN A 58 -11.71 -22.35 20.60
CA ASN A 58 -11.05 -23.20 21.59
C ASN A 58 -11.19 -22.63 23.01
N ASP A 59 -11.08 -21.31 23.17
CA ASP A 59 -11.25 -20.64 24.46
C ASP A 59 -12.71 -20.77 24.95
N ILE A 60 -13.69 -20.64 24.06
CA ILE A 60 -15.12 -20.85 24.38
C ILE A 60 -15.37 -22.30 24.81
N ASP A 61 -14.85 -23.28 24.06
CA ASP A 61 -14.99 -24.71 24.38
C ASP A 61 -14.33 -25.04 25.73
N ALA A 62 -13.15 -24.45 26.01
CA ALA A 62 -12.45 -24.58 27.28
C ALA A 62 -13.26 -23.98 28.44
N LEU A 63 -13.82 -22.79 28.26
CA LEU A 63 -14.69 -22.14 29.25
C LEU A 63 -15.98 -22.93 29.50
N GLY A 64 -16.57 -23.54 28.46
CA GLY A 64 -17.79 -24.34 28.58
C GLY A 64 -17.58 -25.73 29.18
N SER A 65 -16.40 -26.31 29.01
CA SER A 65 -16.09 -27.68 29.45
C SER A 65 -15.43 -27.78 30.82
N ASN A 66 -14.69 -26.74 31.28
CA ASN A 66 -13.98 -26.79 32.56
C ASN A 66 -14.29 -25.57 33.47
N PRO A 67 -14.98 -25.76 34.61
CA PRO A 67 -15.27 -24.69 35.57
C PRO A 67 -14.00 -24.10 36.24
N GLU A 68 -12.88 -24.81 36.25
CA GLU A 68 -11.60 -24.28 36.74
C GLU A 68 -11.04 -23.20 35.81
N ILE A 69 -11.24 -23.35 34.49
CA ILE A 69 -10.82 -22.35 33.49
C ILE A 69 -11.65 -21.08 33.63
N VAL A 70 -12.96 -21.21 33.86
CA VAL A 70 -13.84 -20.06 34.17
C VAL A 70 -13.37 -19.34 35.44
N THR A 71 -12.97 -20.09 36.46
CA THR A 71 -12.46 -19.51 37.71
C THR A 71 -11.16 -18.74 37.48
N LEU A 72 -10.23 -19.29 36.68
CA LEU A 72 -8.99 -18.60 36.30
C LEU A 72 -9.25 -17.31 35.50
N GLN A 73 -10.14 -17.37 34.49
CA GLN A 73 -10.50 -16.20 33.69
C GLN A 73 -11.18 -15.10 34.53
N ALA A 74 -12.02 -15.50 35.48
CA ALA A 74 -12.68 -14.59 36.42
C ALA A 74 -11.66 -13.86 37.31
N ARG A 75 -10.62 -14.55 37.77
CA ARG A 75 -9.52 -13.94 38.55
C ARG A 75 -8.73 -12.91 37.72
N GLU A 76 -8.52 -13.14 36.42
CA GLU A 76 -7.91 -12.13 35.53
C GLU A 76 -8.75 -10.85 35.42
N LEU A 77 -10.08 -10.97 35.58
CA LEU A 77 -11.02 -9.86 35.60
C LEU A 77 -11.17 -9.22 36.99
N GLY A 78 -10.53 -9.78 38.02
CA GLY A 78 -10.57 -9.30 39.40
C GLY A 78 -11.73 -9.87 40.24
N PHE A 79 -12.39 -10.93 39.76
CA PHE A 79 -13.39 -11.66 40.54
C PHE A 79 -12.74 -12.85 41.25
N PHE A 80 -13.05 -13.00 42.53
CA PHE A 80 -12.53 -14.06 43.40
C PHE A 80 -13.69 -14.74 44.13
N LYS A 81 -13.46 -15.97 44.59
CA LYS A 81 -14.46 -16.67 45.42
C LYS A 81 -14.45 -16.12 46.85
N ASP A 82 -15.55 -16.28 47.56
CA ASP A 82 -15.71 -15.76 48.94
C ASP A 82 -14.67 -16.35 49.93
N ASP A 83 -14.12 -17.53 49.63
CA ASP A 83 -13.12 -18.24 50.44
C ASP A 83 -11.67 -18.04 49.98
N GLU A 84 -11.42 -17.20 48.97
CA GLU A 84 -10.07 -16.95 48.44
C GLU A 84 -9.33 -15.79 49.13
N GLN A 85 -8.05 -16.01 49.48
CA GLN A 85 -7.15 -14.95 49.90
C GLN A 85 -6.36 -14.39 48.72
N VAL A 86 -6.44 -13.07 48.52
CA VAL A 86 -5.76 -12.36 47.43
C VAL A 86 -4.49 -11.70 47.94
N ILE A 87 -3.34 -12.11 47.40
CA ILE A 87 -2.05 -11.48 47.69
C ILE A 87 -1.77 -10.42 46.62
N ARG A 88 -1.78 -9.15 47.01
CA ARG A 88 -1.43 -8.04 46.12
C ARG A 88 0.02 -7.65 46.33
N ILE A 89 0.85 -7.88 45.32
CA ILE A 89 2.25 -7.47 45.32
C ILE A 89 2.31 -6.00 44.87
N GLU A 90 2.79 -5.13 45.75
CA GLU A 90 3.04 -3.72 45.46
C GLU A 90 3.97 -3.58 44.23
N ASN A 91 3.61 -2.73 43.27
CA ASN A 91 4.27 -2.56 41.96
C ASN A 91 4.17 -3.74 40.97
N TYR A 92 3.36 -4.75 41.23
CA TYR A 92 3.05 -5.81 40.25
C TYR A 92 1.64 -5.64 39.71
N SER A 93 1.51 -5.40 38.40
CA SER A 93 0.23 -5.46 37.70
C SER A 93 0.15 -6.77 36.93
N ALA A 94 -0.85 -7.59 37.25
CA ALA A 94 -1.18 -8.74 36.42
C ALA A 94 -1.59 -8.22 35.03
N GLY A 95 -0.91 -8.68 33.98
CA GLY A 95 -1.19 -8.27 32.61
C GLY A 95 -2.60 -8.70 32.21
N ARG A 96 -3.44 -7.75 31.81
CA ARG A 96 -4.76 -8.07 31.22
C ARG A 96 -4.54 -8.67 29.83
N ASN A 97 -5.09 -9.85 29.57
CA ASN A 97 -5.16 -10.44 28.24
C ASN A 97 -6.16 -9.67 27.37
N ILE A 98 -5.70 -8.59 26.73
CA ILE A 98 -6.50 -7.84 25.76
C ILE A 98 -6.51 -8.64 24.46
N HIS A 99 -7.67 -9.18 24.09
CA HIS A 99 -7.83 -9.87 22.81
C HIS A 99 -7.61 -8.91 21.64
N LYS A 100 -6.75 -9.30 20.70
CA LYS A 100 -6.47 -8.52 19.50
C LYS A 100 -7.67 -8.63 18.54
N VAL A 101 -8.48 -7.59 18.46
CA VAL A 101 -9.39 -7.40 17.33
C VAL A 101 -8.54 -7.10 16.09
N GLY A 102 -8.78 -7.80 14.99
CA GLY A 102 -7.94 -7.72 13.78
C GLY A 102 -7.73 -6.31 13.22
N ARG A 103 -6.89 -6.17 12.19
CA ARG A 103 -6.52 -4.87 11.60
C ARG A 103 -7.41 -4.51 10.41
N LEU A 104 -7.91 -3.28 10.35
CA LEU A 104 -8.60 -2.71 9.18
C LEU A 104 -7.59 -2.31 8.09
N ILE A 105 -7.82 -2.76 6.85
CA ILE A 105 -6.98 -2.41 5.69
C ILE A 105 -7.75 -1.51 4.72
N TYR A 106 -7.31 -0.26 4.56
CA TYR A 106 -7.90 0.70 3.62
C TYR A 106 -7.28 0.58 2.23
N LYS A 107 -8.11 0.54 1.18
CA LYS A 107 -7.65 0.61 -0.21
C LYS A 107 -7.26 2.05 -0.53
N ALA A 108 -5.97 2.31 -0.69
CA ALA A 108 -5.50 3.60 -1.17
C ALA A 108 -5.86 3.76 -2.66
N GLU A 109 -6.93 4.50 -2.96
CA GLU A 109 -7.36 4.80 -4.33
C GLU A 109 -6.19 5.33 -5.17
N SER A 110 -6.05 4.76 -6.36
CA SER A 110 -5.09 5.23 -7.36
C SER A 110 -5.62 6.55 -7.93
N LYS A 111 -5.16 7.68 -7.40
CA LYS A 111 -5.51 9.01 -7.90
C LYS A 111 -5.21 9.13 -9.41
N ALA A 112 -6.26 9.36 -10.19
CA ALA A 112 -6.22 9.68 -11.62
C ALA A 112 -5.30 10.87 -11.98
N THR A 113 -4.90 11.67 -10.98
CA THR A 113 -3.97 12.79 -11.11
C THR A 113 -2.62 12.39 -11.72
N ARG A 114 -2.15 11.16 -11.48
CA ARG A 114 -0.83 10.71 -11.99
C ARG A 114 -0.83 10.49 -13.50
N ASP A 115 -1.94 10.05 -14.07
CA ASP A 115 -2.10 9.85 -15.52
C ASP A 115 -2.05 11.19 -16.27
N ILE A 116 -2.62 12.25 -15.70
CA ILE A 116 -2.61 13.59 -16.32
C ILE A 116 -1.18 14.13 -16.40
N LEU A 117 -0.37 13.95 -15.36
CA LEU A 117 1.03 14.39 -15.36
C LEU A 117 1.88 13.65 -16.40
N VAL A 118 1.68 12.34 -16.58
CA VAL A 118 2.38 11.55 -17.60
C VAL A 118 1.93 11.95 -19.01
N LYS A 119 0.63 12.23 -19.20
CA LYS A 119 0.12 12.72 -20.49
C LYS A 119 0.65 14.11 -20.84
N ILE A 120 0.75 15.01 -19.86
CA ILE A 120 1.36 16.33 -20.03
C ILE A 120 2.84 16.19 -20.38
N SER A 121 3.61 15.40 -19.63
CA SER A 121 5.05 15.24 -19.91
C SER A 121 5.31 14.66 -21.31
N ALA A 122 4.49 13.70 -21.74
CA ALA A 122 4.56 13.10 -23.07
C ALA A 122 4.35 14.11 -24.21
N LEU A 123 3.54 15.16 -23.99
CA LEU A 123 3.24 16.18 -24.99
C LEU A 123 4.30 17.30 -25.02
N PHE A 124 4.85 17.67 -23.84
CA PHE A 124 5.82 18.75 -23.72
C PHE A 124 7.26 18.35 -24.12
N LEU A 125 7.67 17.09 -23.91
CA LEU A 125 9.02 16.62 -24.27
C LEU A 125 9.36 16.77 -25.77
N PRO A 126 8.52 16.31 -26.72
CA PRO A 126 8.81 16.46 -28.14
C PRO A 126 8.77 17.93 -28.60
N LEU A 127 7.92 18.76 -27.99
CA LEU A 127 7.86 20.20 -28.25
C LEU A 127 9.16 20.90 -27.84
N LEU A 128 9.67 20.60 -26.64
CA LEU A 128 10.94 21.12 -26.14
C LEU A 128 12.12 20.65 -26.99
N PHE A 129 12.14 19.37 -27.38
CA PHE A 129 13.18 18.83 -28.25
C PHE A 129 13.18 19.52 -29.62
N TYR A 130 12.00 19.77 -30.18
CA TYR A 130 11.87 20.50 -31.44
C TYR A 130 12.39 21.94 -31.32
N LEU A 131 11.96 22.67 -30.29
CA LEU A 131 12.43 24.04 -30.04
C LEU A 131 13.95 24.11 -29.82
N PHE A 132 14.51 23.20 -29.05
CA PHE A 132 15.95 23.13 -28.81
C PHE A 132 16.72 22.85 -30.11
N SER A 133 16.26 21.89 -30.92
CA SER A 133 16.87 21.59 -32.22
C SER A 133 16.83 22.79 -33.17
N HIS A 134 15.78 23.60 -33.10
CA HIS A 134 15.63 24.82 -33.91
C HIS A 134 16.56 25.94 -33.43
N LEU A 135 16.71 26.11 -32.12
CA LEU A 135 17.56 27.14 -31.50
C LEU A 135 19.05 26.87 -31.75
N VAL A 136 19.49 25.61 -31.61
CA VAL A 136 20.87 25.17 -31.89
C VAL A 136 21.26 25.42 -33.35
N LEU A 137 20.35 25.17 -34.31
CA LEU A 137 20.63 25.47 -35.72
C LEU A 137 20.65 26.96 -36.03
N LYS A 138 19.82 27.77 -35.37
CA LYS A 138 19.83 29.22 -35.55
C LYS A 138 21.12 29.84 -35.01
N GLY A 139 21.61 29.36 -33.86
CA GLY A 139 22.91 29.77 -33.31
C GLY A 139 24.11 29.39 -34.19
N ASN A 140 24.02 28.28 -34.92
CA ASN A 140 25.08 27.87 -35.87
C ASN A 140 25.07 28.67 -37.18
N ALA A 141 23.95 29.31 -37.54
CA ALA A 141 23.84 30.15 -38.73
C ALA A 141 24.43 31.56 -38.52
N ASP A 142 24.42 32.09 -37.30
CA ASP A 142 25.04 33.37 -36.95
C ASP A 142 26.57 33.27 -36.77
N LYS A 143 27.12 32.07 -36.56
CA LYS A 143 28.56 31.86 -36.36
C LYS A 143 29.38 31.85 -37.66
N HIS A 144 28.72 31.91 -38.82
CA HIS A 144 29.34 31.86 -40.16
C HIS A 144 29.06 33.10 -41.01
N ARG A 145 28.71 34.22 -40.40
CA ARG A 145 28.52 35.50 -41.10
C ARG A 145 29.51 36.55 -40.64
#